data_AF-A0A8C7NWK0-F1
#
_entry.id   AF-A0A8C7NWK0-F1
#
_cell.length_a   1.000
_cell.length_b   1.000
_cell.length_c   1.000
_cell.angle_alpha   90.00
_cell.angle_beta   90.00
_cell.angle_gamma   90.00
#
_symmetry.space_group_name_H-M   'P 1'
#
loop_
_entity.id
_entity.type
_entity.pdbx_description
1 polymer ?
#
loop_
_entity_poly.entity_id
_entity_poly.type
_entity_poly.pdbx_seq_one_letter_code
_entity_poly.pdbx_strand_id
1 'polypeptide(L)'
;MWVHPEEVLQAGALWITERANPYFILQKRKGHGDGRGGLAGLLVGTLDVVLDSSARVAPYRILYQTPDSLIYWIIAHGCSRKEITEHWEWLEQNLLQTLSIFENENDITTFVKGKVQGIIAEYNKNHDVKEDDDTDKFKEAICTFRKLFGMPEEEKLVNYYSCSYWKGRVPRQGWLYLSINHICFYSYLLGKEAKLVIRWADITQLEKSATLLLPDAVKVSTRLAEHVFSVFLNINETFKLMEQLANIAMRQLLDNKGFEQDRSLPKLKRKTPKKVSALKRDLDARAKSERYRALFRLPKDEKLDGHTGCTLWTPFNKMHILGQMFVSTNYICFTSKEETLCSLIIPLREVTIVEKADSSNFLPSPVSISTKNRMTFLFANLKDRDFLVQRISDFLQQTTSKIYFERETTGSGSLLSSSPQRSSLGSEGSSEGERQFNLNDNSVPTATQALMTMYRRRSPEEFNPKLAKEFLKEQAWKNHIAEYGQGVCMYRTEKTKDLVLKGIPENMRGELWLLFSGEANSRTRSHKQSGVVIVTTGGKTHQILVLGFPKPPFVV
;
A
#
# COMPACT_ATOMS: atom_id res chain seq x y z
N MET A 1 16.76 -40.65 13.91
CA MET A 1 18.15 -40.81 13.46
C MET A 1 18.92 -41.82 14.29
N TRP A 2 19.70 -42.70 13.64
CA TRP A 2 20.68 -43.59 14.29
C TRP A 2 21.91 -42.81 14.73
N VAL A 3 22.45 -43.11 15.92
CA VAL A 3 23.65 -42.44 16.42
C VAL A 3 24.74 -43.46 16.75
N HIS A 4 25.99 -43.00 16.72
CA HIS A 4 27.10 -43.80 17.21
C HIS A 4 26.84 -44.18 18.67
N PRO A 5 26.97 -45.47 19.04
CA PRO A 5 26.71 -45.93 20.41
C PRO A 5 27.51 -45.13 21.44
N GLU A 6 26.82 -44.27 22.19
CA GLU A 6 27.41 -43.43 23.24
C GLU A 6 27.00 -43.97 24.61
N GLU A 7 27.99 -44.14 25.49
CA GLU A 7 27.77 -44.67 26.83
C GLU A 7 27.03 -43.67 27.71
N VAL A 8 26.02 -44.14 28.43
CA VAL A 8 25.25 -43.33 29.36
C VAL A 8 25.05 -44.10 30.65
N LEU A 9 25.46 -43.48 31.76
CA LEU A 9 25.13 -43.95 33.10
C LEU A 9 23.62 -43.73 33.31
N GLN A 10 22.91 -44.76 33.77
CA GLN A 10 21.46 -44.80 33.91
C GLN A 10 20.81 -43.42 34.10
N ALA A 11 20.21 -42.94 33.01
CA ALA A 11 19.81 -41.54 32.91
C ALA A 11 18.47 -41.27 33.62
N GLY A 12 18.58 -40.71 34.83
CA GLY A 12 17.94 -39.47 35.25
C GLY A 12 16.40 -39.41 35.39
N ALA A 13 15.93 -38.74 36.44
CA ALA A 13 14.53 -38.48 36.78
C ALA A 13 13.66 -37.79 35.69
N LEU A 14 14.23 -37.49 34.52
CA LEU A 14 13.71 -36.67 33.43
C LEU A 14 13.17 -37.46 32.23
N TRP A 15 13.30 -38.79 32.22
CA TRP A 15 12.86 -39.65 31.12
C TRP A 15 11.74 -40.61 31.54
N ILE A 16 10.83 -40.90 30.62
CA ILE A 16 9.74 -41.86 30.75
C ILE A 16 9.99 -42.97 29.74
N THR A 17 10.04 -44.22 30.20
CA THR A 17 10.07 -45.38 29.31
C THR A 17 8.69 -45.58 28.69
N GLU A 18 8.58 -45.52 27.37
CA GLU A 18 7.34 -45.82 26.65
C GLU A 18 7.25 -47.28 26.20
N ARG A 19 8.39 -47.87 25.82
CA ARG A 19 8.51 -49.29 25.43
C ARG A 19 9.85 -49.84 25.88
N ALA A 20 9.88 -51.12 26.23
CA ALA A 20 11.11 -51.82 26.57
C ALA A 20 11.00 -53.29 26.16
N ASN A 21 12.13 -53.86 25.76
CA ASN A 21 12.34 -55.30 25.60
C ASN A 21 13.67 -55.65 26.29
N PRO A 22 14.11 -56.94 26.32
CA PRO A 22 15.31 -57.33 27.06
C PRO A 22 16.59 -56.56 26.70
N TYR A 23 16.68 -56.05 25.45
CA TYR A 23 17.89 -55.41 24.94
C TYR A 23 17.73 -53.91 24.64
N PHE A 24 16.51 -53.42 24.44
CA PHE A 24 16.25 -52.06 23.97
C PHE A 24 15.19 -51.36 24.81
N ILE A 25 15.39 -50.07 25.06
CA ILE A 25 14.47 -49.22 25.82
C ILE A 25 14.19 -47.94 25.05
N LEU A 26 12.93 -47.70 24.69
CA LEU A 26 12.49 -46.45 24.09
C LEU A 26 12.00 -45.51 25.18
N GLN A 27 12.62 -44.33 25.23
CA GLN A 27 12.33 -43.32 26.22
C GLN A 27 11.89 -42.00 25.59
N LYS A 28 10.95 -41.34 26.27
CA LYS A 28 10.43 -40.00 25.96
C LYS A 28 10.78 -39.06 27.11
N ARG A 29 11.16 -37.81 26.80
CA ARG A 29 11.49 -36.81 27.82
C ARG A 29 10.22 -36.30 28.54
N LYS A 30 10.26 -36.18 29.88
CA LYS A 30 9.19 -35.59 30.69
C LYS A 30 8.97 -34.12 30.26
N GLY A 31 7.70 -33.75 30.01
CA GLY A 31 7.32 -32.38 29.65
C GLY A 31 7.26 -32.08 28.15
N HIS A 32 7.51 -33.06 27.27
CA HIS A 32 7.36 -32.87 25.82
C HIS A 32 6.10 -33.57 25.27
N GLY A 33 5.10 -32.81 24.84
CA GLY A 33 4.05 -33.33 23.94
C GLY A 33 2.85 -34.06 24.53
N ASP A 34 2.50 -33.87 25.82
CA ASP A 34 1.20 -34.33 26.33
C ASP A 34 0.21 -33.17 26.34
N GLY A 35 -0.78 -33.22 25.46
CA GLY A 35 -1.91 -32.28 25.36
C GLY A 35 -2.87 -32.29 26.56
N ARG A 36 -2.39 -32.62 27.77
CA ARG A 36 -3.13 -32.42 29.02
C ARG A 36 -2.40 -31.37 29.85
N GLY A 37 -2.99 -30.18 29.91
CA GLY A 37 -2.56 -29.10 30.79
C GLY A 37 -2.50 -29.58 32.23
N GLY A 38 -1.29 -29.63 32.77
CA GLY A 38 -1.02 -29.90 34.18
C GLY A 38 0.24 -29.15 34.59
N LEU A 39 0.17 -28.44 35.71
CA LEU A 39 1.16 -27.48 36.21
C LEU A 39 2.54 -28.08 36.55
N ALA A 40 2.75 -29.39 36.34
CA ALA A 40 4.03 -30.08 36.54
C ALA A 40 5.05 -29.83 35.40
N GLY A 41 4.64 -29.29 34.25
CA GLY A 41 5.53 -29.03 33.11
C GLY A 41 6.40 -27.77 33.21
N LEU A 42 6.20 -26.91 34.21
CA LEU A 42 6.80 -25.57 34.25
C LEU A 42 8.13 -25.49 35.06
N LEU A 43 8.50 -26.52 35.82
CA LEU A 43 9.58 -26.43 36.81
C LEU A 43 10.86 -27.22 36.47
N VAL A 44 10.93 -27.85 35.29
CA VAL A 44 12.13 -28.62 34.86
C VAL A 44 13.02 -27.81 33.91
N GLY A 45 12.58 -26.62 33.47
CA GLY A 45 13.25 -25.83 32.43
C GLY A 45 14.50 -25.05 32.84
N THR A 46 14.97 -25.13 34.10
CA THR A 46 16.00 -24.20 34.60
C THR A 46 17.22 -24.84 35.26
N LEU A 47 17.28 -26.16 35.42
CA LEU A 47 18.44 -26.85 36.01
C LEU A 47 19.32 -27.61 34.99
N ASP A 48 18.86 -27.76 33.75
CA ASP A 48 19.49 -28.61 32.71
C ASP A 48 20.53 -27.88 31.83
N VAL A 49 20.83 -26.61 32.10
CA VAL A 49 21.72 -25.81 31.24
C VAL A 49 23.21 -26.06 31.52
N VAL A 50 23.57 -26.74 32.61
CA VAL A 50 24.96 -26.76 33.10
C VAL A 50 25.57 -28.17 33.24
N LEU A 51 24.85 -29.27 33.03
CA LEU A 51 25.38 -30.60 33.39
C LEU A 51 25.38 -31.71 32.34
N ASP A 52 25.03 -31.48 31.08
CA ASP A 52 25.50 -32.39 30.03
C ASP A 52 25.57 -31.71 28.66
N SER A 53 26.76 -31.66 28.09
CA SER A 53 27.06 -30.91 26.86
C SER A 53 26.85 -31.71 25.57
N SER A 54 26.33 -32.95 25.61
CA SER A 54 26.09 -33.76 24.40
C SER A 54 24.61 -33.92 23.99
N ALA A 55 23.64 -33.44 24.78
CA ALA A 55 22.22 -33.68 24.50
C ALA A 55 21.40 -32.37 24.41
N ARG A 56 21.39 -31.74 23.22
CA ARG A 56 20.46 -30.64 22.87
C ARG A 56 19.12 -31.21 22.36
N VAL A 57 18.50 -31.94 23.28
CA VAL A 57 17.81 -33.23 23.10
C VAL A 57 16.61 -33.26 22.15
N ALA A 58 16.67 -34.15 21.14
CA ALA A 58 15.49 -34.72 20.49
C ALA A 58 14.58 -35.41 21.53
N PRO A 59 13.24 -35.23 21.49
CA PRO A 59 12.33 -35.66 22.56
C PRO A 59 12.23 -37.17 22.81
N TYR A 60 12.73 -37.99 21.89
CA TYR A 60 12.75 -39.44 22.00
C TYR A 60 14.17 -40.00 21.83
N ARG A 61 14.46 -41.11 22.50
CA ARG A 61 15.70 -41.88 22.32
C ARG A 61 15.47 -43.37 22.48
N ILE A 62 16.34 -44.17 21.89
CA ILE A 62 16.42 -45.62 22.12
C ILE A 62 17.78 -45.94 22.75
N LEU A 63 17.72 -46.64 23.88
CA LEU A 63 18.86 -47.17 24.60
C LEU A 63 19.01 -48.66 24.30
N TYR A 64 20.24 -49.12 24.22
CA TYR A 64 20.64 -50.52 24.23
C TYR A 64 21.21 -50.88 25.61
N GLN A 65 20.84 -52.05 26.14
CA GLN A 65 21.40 -52.66 27.34
C GLN A 65 21.52 -54.19 27.15
N THR A 66 22.33 -54.84 27.99
CA THR A 66 22.22 -56.28 28.25
C THR A 66 21.63 -56.51 29.64
N PRO A 67 20.95 -57.65 29.90
CA PRO A 67 20.29 -57.90 31.18
C PRO A 67 21.20 -57.77 32.41
N ASP A 68 22.47 -58.16 32.30
CA ASP A 68 23.41 -58.14 33.44
C ASP A 68 24.29 -56.88 33.48
N SER A 69 24.15 -55.97 32.51
CA SER A 69 24.95 -54.74 32.44
C SER A 69 24.22 -53.52 32.99
N LEU A 70 24.92 -52.76 33.85
CA LEU A 70 24.46 -51.47 34.36
C LEU A 70 24.71 -50.31 33.37
N ILE A 71 25.29 -50.62 32.21
CA ILE A 71 25.72 -49.64 31.21
C ILE A 71 24.68 -49.58 30.09
N TYR A 72 24.21 -48.37 29.82
CA TYR A 72 23.29 -48.09 28.71
C TYR A 72 24.05 -47.44 27.56
N TRP A 73 23.63 -47.74 26.34
CA TRP A 73 24.19 -47.12 25.14
C TRP A 73 23.09 -46.43 24.35
N ILE A 74 23.21 -45.14 24.06
CA ILE A 74 22.27 -44.49 23.14
C ILE A 74 22.59 -44.95 21.72
N ILE A 75 21.60 -45.51 21.02
CA ILE A 75 21.76 -46.00 19.65
C ILE A 75 20.90 -45.24 18.63
N ALA A 76 19.87 -44.52 19.09
CA ALA A 76 19.06 -43.67 18.22
C ALA A 76 18.40 -42.51 18.98
N HIS A 77 18.16 -41.41 18.28
CA HIS A 77 17.39 -40.25 18.71
C HIS A 77 16.21 -40.01 17.75
N GLY A 78 15.13 -39.36 18.21
CA GLY A 78 13.98 -39.05 17.36
C GLY A 78 13.35 -37.70 17.67
N CYS A 79 13.12 -36.92 16.61
CA CYS A 79 12.47 -35.61 16.69
C CYS A 79 10.94 -35.72 16.78
N SER A 80 10.38 -36.87 16.39
CA SER A 80 8.96 -37.18 16.46
C SER A 80 8.71 -38.61 16.94
N ARG A 81 7.51 -38.87 17.47
CA ARG A 81 7.09 -40.23 17.87
C ARG A 81 7.11 -41.19 16.70
N LYS A 82 6.67 -40.74 15.52
CA LYS A 82 6.60 -41.55 14.30
C LYS A 82 7.99 -42.05 13.91
N GLU A 83 8.95 -41.13 13.80
CA GLU A 83 10.34 -41.43 13.42
C GLU A 83 11.01 -42.44 14.37
N ILE A 84 10.89 -42.23 15.69
CA ILE A 84 11.53 -43.14 16.65
C ILE A 84 10.86 -44.52 16.69
N THR A 85 9.57 -44.58 16.34
CA THR A 85 8.83 -45.85 16.28
C THR A 85 9.28 -46.69 15.08
N GLU A 86 9.58 -46.06 13.94
CA GLU A 86 10.15 -46.76 12.78
C GLU A 86 11.51 -47.39 13.11
N HIS A 87 12.37 -46.68 13.87
CA HIS A 87 13.64 -47.25 14.35
C HIS A 87 13.43 -48.40 15.35
N TRP A 88 12.45 -48.28 16.25
CA TRP A 88 12.10 -49.34 17.19
C TRP A 88 11.64 -50.61 16.48
N GLU A 89 10.71 -50.49 15.53
CA GLU A 89 10.16 -51.62 14.78
C GLU A 89 11.25 -52.32 13.96
N TRP A 90 12.21 -51.56 13.40
CA TRP A 90 13.35 -52.14 12.72
C TRP A 90 14.23 -52.99 13.65
N LEU A 91 14.54 -52.51 14.86
CA LEU A 91 15.32 -53.27 15.85
C LEU A 91 14.62 -54.56 16.26
N GLU A 92 13.31 -54.46 16.50
CA GLU A 92 12.47 -55.56 16.94
C GLU A 92 12.39 -56.66 15.87
N GLN A 93 12.17 -56.28 14.60
CA GLN A 93 12.03 -57.23 13.50
C GLN A 93 13.37 -57.85 13.07
N ASN A 94 14.47 -57.08 13.09
CA ASN A 94 15.73 -57.51 12.48
C ASN A 94 16.75 -58.06 13.49
N LEU A 95 16.73 -57.58 14.74
CA LEU A 95 17.76 -57.94 15.72
C LEU A 95 17.24 -58.83 16.84
N LEU A 96 16.01 -58.63 17.33
CA LEU A 96 15.55 -59.25 18.58
C LEU A 96 15.68 -60.78 18.60
N GLN A 97 15.28 -61.46 17.51
CA GLN A 97 15.40 -62.91 17.40
C GLN A 97 16.86 -63.38 17.38
N THR A 98 17.73 -62.66 16.66
CA THR A 98 19.16 -62.99 16.55
C THR A 98 19.88 -62.77 17.89
N LEU A 99 19.54 -61.72 18.63
CA LEU A 99 20.15 -61.43 19.94
C LEU A 99 19.86 -62.52 20.97
N SER A 100 18.69 -63.18 20.89
CA SER A 100 18.33 -64.28 21.79
C SER A 100 19.13 -65.57 21.60
N ILE A 101 19.90 -65.69 20.50
CA ILE A 101 20.72 -66.87 20.18
C ILE A 101 22.09 -66.79 20.88
N PHE A 102 22.55 -65.59 21.22
CA PHE A 102 23.86 -65.40 21.82
C PHE A 102 23.86 -65.73 23.31
N GLU A 103 24.87 -66.49 23.75
CA GLU A 103 25.06 -66.87 25.15
C GLU A 103 25.99 -65.89 25.91
N ASN A 104 26.77 -65.06 25.20
CA ASN A 104 27.76 -64.15 25.76
C ASN A 104 27.40 -62.68 25.52
N GLU A 105 27.25 -61.90 26.59
CA GLU A 105 26.84 -60.48 26.53
C GLU A 105 27.82 -59.58 25.77
N ASN A 106 29.12 -59.88 25.82
CA ASN A 106 30.14 -59.11 25.08
C ASN A 106 29.98 -59.29 23.56
N ASP A 107 29.57 -60.48 23.13
CA ASP A 107 29.34 -60.79 21.72
C ASP A 107 28.05 -60.10 21.26
N ILE A 108 27.01 -60.07 22.10
CA ILE A 108 25.77 -59.30 21.86
C ILE A 108 26.10 -57.81 21.70
N THR A 109 26.89 -57.25 22.61
CA THR A 109 27.26 -55.82 22.58
C THR A 109 28.05 -55.49 21.32
N THR A 110 29.03 -56.32 20.98
CA THR A 110 29.85 -56.13 19.78
C THR A 110 29.00 -56.25 18.52
N PHE A 111 28.08 -57.21 18.48
CA PHE A 111 27.16 -57.41 17.37
C PHE A 111 26.20 -56.23 17.18
N VAL A 112 25.56 -55.75 18.26
CA VAL A 112 24.63 -54.60 18.19
C VAL A 112 25.38 -53.34 17.80
N LYS A 113 26.54 -53.05 18.41
CA LYS A 113 27.36 -51.89 18.04
C LYS A 113 27.79 -51.97 16.56
N GLY A 114 28.24 -53.13 16.12
CA GLY A 114 28.62 -53.37 14.72
C GLY A 114 27.45 -53.23 13.75
N LYS A 115 26.26 -53.70 14.11
CA LYS A 115 25.05 -53.56 13.29
C LYS A 115 24.58 -52.11 13.20
N VAL A 116 24.54 -51.39 14.32
CA VAL A 116 24.16 -49.96 14.33
C VAL A 116 25.19 -49.14 13.53
N GLN A 117 26.48 -49.41 13.70
CA GLN A 117 27.53 -48.80 12.87
C GLN A 117 27.38 -49.15 11.39
N GLY A 118 26.99 -50.39 11.06
CA GLY A 118 26.70 -50.82 9.70
C GLY A 118 25.51 -50.08 9.08
N ILE A 119 24.42 -49.89 9.84
CA ILE A 119 23.25 -49.11 9.41
C ILE A 119 23.66 -47.66 9.16
N ILE A 120 24.47 -47.07 10.05
CA ILE A 120 25.01 -45.71 9.88
C ILE A 120 25.86 -45.65 8.61
N ALA A 121 26.73 -46.64 8.39
CA ALA A 121 27.58 -46.71 7.20
C ALA A 121 26.80 -46.90 5.89
N GLU A 122 25.72 -47.70 5.89
CA GLU A 122 24.84 -47.91 4.74
C GLU A 122 23.98 -46.69 4.45
N TYR A 123 23.50 -46.01 5.50
CA TYR A 123 22.81 -44.73 5.41
C TYR A 123 23.71 -43.65 4.79
N ASN A 124 24.98 -43.62 5.21
CA ASN A 124 26.01 -42.71 4.69
C ASN A 124 26.47 -43.05 3.26
N LYS A 125 26.52 -44.33 2.88
CA LYS A 125 26.96 -44.77 1.54
C LYS A 125 25.95 -44.42 0.44
N ASN A 126 24.66 -44.34 0.77
CA ASN A 126 23.62 -43.88 -0.16
C ASN A 126 23.55 -42.34 -0.28
N HIS A 127 24.35 -41.60 0.51
CA HIS A 127 24.38 -40.13 0.56
C HIS A 127 25.81 -39.60 0.41
N ASP A 128 26.47 -39.93 -0.70
CA ASP A 128 27.82 -39.44 -1.03
C ASP A 128 27.80 -37.98 -1.54
N VAL A 129 27.40 -37.03 -0.68
CA VAL A 129 27.69 -35.59 -0.82
C VAL A 129 27.85 -35.02 0.60
N LYS A 130 28.94 -34.27 0.82
CA LYS A 130 29.43 -33.65 2.06
C LYS A 130 28.48 -32.67 2.79
N GLU A 131 27.19 -32.96 2.97
CA GLU A 131 26.19 -32.02 3.52
C GLU A 131 25.59 -32.37 4.91
N ASP A 132 26.01 -33.44 5.60
CA ASP A 132 25.18 -33.94 6.73
C ASP A 132 25.40 -33.25 8.10
N ASP A 133 26.57 -32.67 8.39
CA ASP A 133 26.75 -31.91 9.65
C ASP A 133 25.97 -30.57 9.63
N ASP A 134 25.81 -29.96 8.45
CA ASP A 134 25.02 -28.74 8.27
C ASP A 134 23.50 -29.02 8.22
N THR A 135 23.10 -30.16 7.67
CA THR A 135 21.69 -30.55 7.55
C THR A 135 21.07 -30.89 8.90
N ASP A 136 21.79 -31.59 9.77
CA ASP A 136 21.27 -31.93 11.10
C ASP A 136 21.24 -30.74 12.06
N LYS A 137 22.25 -29.87 12.03
CA LYS A 137 22.23 -28.59 12.74
C LYS A 137 21.09 -27.70 12.25
N PHE A 138 20.79 -27.70 10.95
CA PHE A 138 19.67 -26.96 10.40
C PHE A 138 18.31 -27.52 10.85
N LYS A 139 18.15 -28.86 10.91
CA LYS A 139 16.95 -29.51 11.47
C LYS A 139 16.76 -29.16 12.95
N GLU A 140 17.83 -29.15 13.75
CA GLU A 140 17.80 -28.71 15.15
C GLU A 140 17.39 -27.22 15.26
N ALA A 141 17.94 -26.37 14.40
CA ALA A 141 17.61 -24.95 14.34
C ALA A 141 16.13 -24.71 13.99
N ILE A 142 15.54 -25.50 13.07
CA ILE A 142 14.10 -25.45 12.76
C ILE A 142 13.27 -25.78 14.00
N CYS A 143 13.61 -26.86 14.71
CA CYS A 143 12.90 -27.28 15.91
C CYS A 143 12.99 -26.20 17.01
N THR A 144 14.17 -25.63 17.19
CA THR A 144 14.43 -24.56 18.15
C THR A 144 13.66 -23.29 17.78
N PHE A 145 13.68 -22.87 16.51
CA PHE A 145 12.91 -21.75 15.99
C PHE A 145 11.40 -21.90 16.28
N ARG A 146 10.83 -23.07 15.94
CA ARG A 146 9.40 -23.33 16.18
C ARG A 146 9.03 -23.27 17.67
N LYS A 147 9.83 -23.92 18.53
CA LYS A 147 9.60 -23.95 19.98
C LYS A 147 9.78 -22.57 20.62
N LEU A 148 10.86 -21.85 20.28
CA LEU A 148 11.17 -20.55 20.87
C LEU A 148 10.14 -19.49 20.50
N PHE A 149 9.71 -19.43 19.23
CA PHE A 149 8.85 -18.36 18.73
C PHE A 149 7.36 -18.75 18.63
N GLY A 150 7.00 -20.01 18.88
CA GLY A 150 5.63 -20.50 18.75
C GLY A 150 5.13 -20.44 17.30
N MET A 151 6.02 -20.70 16.34
CA MET A 151 5.73 -20.54 14.92
C MET A 151 4.91 -21.72 14.36
N PRO A 152 3.95 -21.45 13.47
CA PRO A 152 3.09 -22.49 12.91
C PRO A 152 3.87 -23.38 11.91
N GLU A 153 3.34 -24.56 11.58
CA GLU A 153 4.05 -25.54 10.73
C GLU A 153 4.28 -25.02 9.30
N GLU A 154 3.38 -24.15 8.82
CA GLU A 154 3.45 -23.50 7.51
C GLU A 154 4.61 -22.51 7.40
N GLU A 155 5.10 -21.99 8.53
CA GLU A 155 6.22 -21.06 8.56
C GLU A 155 7.54 -21.81 8.38
N LYS A 156 8.17 -21.63 7.22
CA LYS A 156 9.43 -22.30 6.90
C LYS A 156 10.63 -21.40 7.23
N LEU A 157 11.54 -21.93 8.05
CA LEU A 157 12.85 -21.32 8.28
C LEU A 157 13.68 -21.44 7.00
N VAL A 158 14.29 -20.33 6.58
CA VAL A 158 15.14 -20.26 5.39
C VAL A 158 16.60 -20.36 5.78
N ASN A 159 17.04 -19.56 6.75
CA ASN A 159 18.39 -19.65 7.30
C ASN A 159 18.47 -19.06 8.72
N TYR A 160 19.56 -19.32 9.43
CA TYR A 160 19.85 -18.75 10.75
C TYR A 160 21.31 -18.29 10.85
N TYR A 161 21.55 -17.21 11.60
CA TYR A 161 22.85 -16.57 11.70
C TYR A 161 23.14 -16.17 13.14
N SER A 162 24.37 -16.39 13.61
CA SER A 162 24.86 -15.79 14.85
C SER A 162 25.07 -14.29 14.65
N CYS A 163 24.52 -13.46 15.54
CA CYS A 163 24.72 -12.01 15.52
C CYS A 163 24.48 -11.38 16.89
N SER A 164 24.68 -10.07 16.99
CA SER A 164 24.35 -9.27 18.17
C SER A 164 23.22 -8.30 17.88
N TYR A 165 22.18 -8.30 18.72
CA TYR A 165 21.09 -7.33 18.66
C TYR A 165 21.33 -6.17 19.64
N TRP A 166 21.21 -4.94 19.13
CA TRP A 166 21.39 -3.73 19.94
C TRP A 166 20.06 -3.28 20.51
N LYS A 167 19.90 -3.41 21.83
CA LYS A 167 18.79 -2.84 22.59
C LYS A 167 19.32 -1.69 23.46
N GLY A 168 19.30 -0.48 22.92
CA GLY A 168 19.98 0.68 23.53
C GLY A 168 21.48 0.59 23.34
N ARG A 169 22.27 0.76 24.41
CA ARG A 169 23.75 0.76 24.37
C ARG A 169 24.40 -0.60 24.61
N VAL A 170 23.61 -1.65 24.85
CA VAL A 170 24.12 -2.97 25.23
C VAL A 170 23.86 -3.98 24.10
N PRO A 171 24.90 -4.57 23.48
CA PRO A 171 24.74 -5.64 22.52
C PRO A 171 24.35 -6.93 23.23
N ARG A 172 23.39 -7.65 22.66
CA ARG A 172 22.97 -8.97 23.13
C ARG A 172 23.32 -9.99 22.07
N GLN A 173 24.28 -10.86 22.36
CA GLN A 173 24.68 -11.93 21.45
C GLN A 173 23.62 -13.02 21.41
N GLY A 174 23.24 -13.44 20.22
CA GLY A 174 22.19 -14.44 20.01
C GLY A 174 22.11 -14.91 18.58
N TRP A 175 20.94 -15.46 18.24
CA TRP A 175 20.67 -16.07 16.95
C TRP A 175 19.54 -15.35 16.24
N LEU A 176 19.80 -14.97 14.98
CA LEU A 176 18.84 -14.42 14.05
C LEU A 176 18.32 -15.53 13.14
N TYR A 177 17.01 -15.74 13.15
CA TYR A 177 16.30 -16.71 12.31
C TYR A 177 15.53 -15.95 11.23
N LEU A 178 15.79 -16.27 9.97
CA LEU A 178 15.09 -15.71 8.82
C LEU A 178 14.16 -16.78 8.25
N SER A 179 12.86 -16.56 8.35
CA SER A 179 11.83 -17.40 7.75
C SER A 179 11.18 -16.71 6.54
N ILE A 180 10.29 -17.40 5.84
CA ILE A 180 9.60 -16.83 4.66
C ILE A 180 8.86 -15.54 5.00
N ASN A 181 8.19 -15.46 6.15
CA ASN A 181 7.35 -14.31 6.51
C ASN A 181 7.91 -13.46 7.67
N HIS A 182 8.89 -13.95 8.43
CA HIS A 182 9.36 -13.29 9.64
C HIS A 182 10.90 -13.21 9.75
N ILE A 183 11.36 -12.16 10.43
CA ILE A 183 12.67 -12.05 11.06
C ILE A 183 12.47 -12.30 12.55
N CYS A 184 13.18 -13.27 13.12
CA CYS A 184 13.10 -13.60 14.53
C CYS A 184 14.49 -13.56 15.17
N PHE A 185 14.62 -13.03 16.39
CA PHE A 185 15.88 -13.00 17.11
C PHE A 185 15.69 -13.49 18.54
N TYR A 186 16.61 -14.33 19.01
CA TYR A 186 16.64 -14.84 20.37
C TYR A 186 18.04 -14.73 20.97
N SER A 187 18.12 -14.26 22.22
CA SER A 187 19.34 -14.21 23.02
C SER A 187 18.99 -14.48 24.48
N TYR A 188 19.83 -15.26 25.15
CA TYR A 188 19.79 -15.45 26.60
C TYR A 188 21.22 -15.30 27.13
N LEU A 189 21.52 -14.12 27.66
CA LEU A 189 22.84 -13.79 28.18
C LEU A 189 22.70 -13.17 29.57
N LEU A 190 23.47 -13.66 30.55
CA LEU A 190 23.48 -13.16 31.94
C LEU A 190 22.08 -13.10 32.58
N GLY A 191 21.25 -14.13 32.36
CA GLY A 191 19.89 -14.20 32.91
C GLY A 191 18.89 -13.23 32.26
N LYS A 192 19.27 -12.53 31.19
CA LYS A 192 18.40 -11.60 30.46
C LYS A 192 18.02 -12.18 29.10
N GLU A 193 16.77 -12.60 28.98
CA GLU A 193 16.17 -12.99 27.71
C GLU A 193 15.91 -11.75 26.82
N ALA A 194 16.18 -11.87 25.53
CA ALA A 194 15.73 -10.95 24.50
C ALA A 194 15.15 -11.74 23.33
N LYS A 195 13.87 -11.53 23.07
CA LYS A 195 13.11 -12.16 22.00
C LYS A 195 12.47 -11.09 21.11
N LEU A 196 12.59 -11.23 19.80
CA LEU A 196 12.07 -10.29 18.81
C LEU A 196 11.47 -11.08 17.64
N VAL A 197 10.32 -10.62 17.15
CA VAL A 197 9.63 -11.17 15.96
C VAL A 197 9.12 -9.99 15.14
N ILE A 198 9.54 -9.89 13.88
CA ILE A 198 9.16 -8.83 12.94
C ILE A 198 8.68 -9.50 11.65
N ARG A 199 7.52 -9.10 11.12
CA ARG A 199 7.08 -9.57 9.80
C ARG A 199 7.80 -8.79 8.71
N TRP A 200 8.18 -9.46 7.62
CA TRP A 200 8.75 -8.77 6.45
C TRP A 200 7.82 -7.70 5.89
N ALA A 201 6.51 -7.92 5.99
CA ALA A 201 5.45 -6.98 5.60
C ALA A 201 5.48 -5.64 6.36
N ASP A 202 6.02 -5.61 7.58
CA ASP A 202 6.03 -4.42 8.44
C ASP A 202 7.30 -3.59 8.30
N ILE A 203 8.28 -4.08 7.54
CA ILE A 203 9.57 -3.42 7.33
C ILE A 203 9.40 -2.30 6.30
N THR A 204 9.82 -1.10 6.67
CA THR A 204 9.78 0.09 5.81
C THR A 204 11.11 0.37 5.13
N GLN A 205 12.22 -0.01 5.78
CA GLN A 205 13.57 0.25 5.30
C GLN A 205 14.53 -0.82 5.83
N LEU A 206 15.42 -1.27 4.96
CA LEU A 206 16.48 -2.24 5.26
C LEU A 206 17.80 -1.68 4.75
N GLU A 207 18.75 -1.42 5.64
CA GLU A 207 20.02 -0.75 5.31
C GLU A 207 21.23 -1.43 5.93
N LYS A 208 22.35 -1.40 5.21
CA LYS A 208 23.67 -1.64 5.79
C LYS A 208 24.21 -0.34 6.35
N SER A 209 24.54 -0.34 7.63
CA SER A 209 25.15 0.79 8.31
C SER A 209 26.56 0.42 8.76
N ALA A 210 27.50 1.33 8.59
CA ALA A 210 28.82 1.24 9.18
C ALA A 210 29.03 2.51 10.00
N THR A 211 29.36 2.35 11.28
CA THR A 211 29.73 3.46 12.16
C THR A 211 31.13 3.23 12.71
N LEU A 212 31.79 4.27 13.22
CA LEU A 212 33.15 4.18 13.75
C LEU A 212 33.31 3.10 14.86
N LEU A 213 32.22 2.78 15.56
CA LEU A 213 32.17 1.77 16.63
C LEU A 213 31.63 0.41 16.17
N LEU A 214 30.96 0.35 15.01
CA LEU A 214 30.35 -0.87 14.46
C LEU A 214 30.68 -0.95 12.97
N PRO A 215 31.82 -1.56 12.61
CA PRO A 215 32.05 -1.98 11.25
C PRO A 215 31.03 -3.09 10.97
N ASP A 216 30.15 -2.87 10.01
CA ASP A 216 29.17 -3.84 9.51
C ASP A 216 27.98 -4.17 10.43
N ALA A 217 26.93 -3.33 10.35
CA ALA A 217 25.62 -3.55 10.96
C ALA A 217 24.49 -3.55 9.92
N VAL A 218 23.44 -4.32 10.18
CA VAL A 218 22.18 -4.29 9.44
C VAL A 218 21.13 -3.57 10.28
N LYS A 219 20.57 -2.51 9.73
CA LYS A 219 19.47 -1.74 10.33
C LYS A 219 18.15 -2.13 9.65
N VAL A 220 17.20 -2.60 10.46
CA VAL A 220 15.84 -2.93 10.08
C VAL A 220 14.90 -1.90 10.70
N SER A 221 14.30 -1.06 9.87
CA SER A 221 13.32 -0.07 10.33
C SER A 221 11.90 -0.57 10.07
N THR A 222 11.07 -0.48 11.10
CA THR A 222 9.63 -0.70 11.03
C THR A 222 8.90 0.63 11.22
N ARG A 223 7.57 0.63 11.14
CA ARG A 223 6.77 1.85 11.41
C ARG A 223 6.86 2.35 12.86
N LEU A 224 7.25 1.49 13.80
CA LEU A 224 7.20 1.77 15.24
C LEU A 224 8.59 1.87 15.86
N ALA A 225 9.58 1.16 15.31
CA ALA A 225 10.90 1.02 15.91
C ALA A 225 11.98 0.69 14.88
N GLU A 226 13.22 0.99 15.26
CA GLU A 226 14.43 0.61 14.53
C GLU A 226 15.17 -0.50 15.29
N HIS A 227 15.63 -1.51 14.55
CA HIS A 227 16.36 -2.66 15.09
C HIS A 227 17.72 -2.77 14.41
N VAL A 228 18.79 -2.80 15.20
CA VAL A 228 20.16 -2.87 14.68
C VAL A 228 20.78 -4.21 15.08
N PHE A 229 21.32 -4.91 14.09
CA PHE A 229 22.04 -6.17 14.24
C PHE A 229 23.47 -6.00 13.76
N SER A 230 24.46 -6.58 14.43
CA SER A 230 25.87 -6.51 14.03
C SER A 230 26.62 -7.79 14.38
N VAL A 231 27.94 -7.82 14.10
CA VAL A 231 28.81 -8.98 14.39
C VAL A 231 28.33 -10.23 13.66
N PHE A 232 27.95 -10.07 12.39
CA PHE A 232 27.65 -11.20 11.51
C PHE A 232 28.94 -11.81 10.99
N LEU A 233 29.01 -13.14 10.90
CA LEU A 233 30.12 -13.82 10.23
C LEU A 233 30.20 -13.46 8.74
N ASN A 234 29.05 -13.40 8.06
CA ASN A 234 28.94 -13.01 6.65
C ASN A 234 27.77 -12.03 6.43
N ILE A 235 27.97 -10.74 6.76
CA ILE A 235 26.94 -9.70 6.63
C ILE A 235 26.44 -9.55 5.19
N ASN A 236 27.32 -9.75 4.20
CA ASN A 236 27.00 -9.50 2.81
C ASN A 236 26.00 -10.52 2.27
N GLU A 237 26.20 -11.79 2.62
CA GLU A 237 25.27 -12.86 2.29
C GLU A 237 23.96 -12.74 3.07
N THR A 238 24.06 -12.51 4.39
CA THR A 238 22.89 -12.33 5.26
C THR A 238 21.98 -11.21 4.75
N PHE A 239 22.55 -10.04 4.44
CA PHE A 239 21.78 -8.91 3.93
C PHE A 239 21.13 -9.20 2.57
N LYS A 240 21.85 -9.86 1.64
CA LYS A 240 21.27 -10.25 0.35
C LYS A 240 20.06 -11.17 0.54
N LEU A 241 20.13 -12.11 1.48
CA LEU A 241 19.00 -12.98 1.81
C LEU A 241 17.84 -12.19 2.42
N MET A 242 18.12 -11.27 3.35
CA MET A 242 17.10 -10.39 3.93
C MET A 242 16.41 -9.51 2.86
N GLU A 243 17.16 -8.98 1.89
CA GLU A 243 16.61 -8.25 0.75
C GLU A 243 15.71 -9.14 -0.11
N GLN A 244 16.11 -10.39 -0.37
CA GLN A 244 15.30 -11.33 -1.15
C GLN A 244 13.98 -11.65 -0.46
N LEU A 245 14.00 -11.93 0.85
CA LEU A 245 12.80 -12.25 1.63
C LEU A 245 11.86 -11.05 1.76
N ALA A 246 12.38 -9.85 2.02
CA ALA A 246 11.60 -8.62 2.02
C ALA A 246 10.91 -8.38 0.66
N ASN A 247 11.61 -8.64 -0.45
CA ASN A 247 11.05 -8.52 -1.80
C ASN A 247 9.95 -9.56 -2.09
N ILE A 248 10.10 -10.80 -1.60
CA ILE A 248 9.09 -11.86 -1.74
C ILE A 248 7.83 -11.48 -0.95
N ALA A 249 7.98 -11.04 0.29
CA ALA A 249 6.86 -10.61 1.12
C ALA A 249 6.10 -9.41 0.51
N MET A 250 6.82 -8.43 -0.05
CA MET A 250 6.20 -7.33 -0.79
C MET A 250 5.37 -7.83 -1.99
N ARG A 251 5.88 -8.81 -2.77
CA ARG A 251 5.12 -9.38 -3.89
C ARG A 251 3.86 -10.11 -3.43
N GLN A 252 3.95 -10.92 -2.37
CA GLN A 252 2.80 -11.63 -1.81
C GLN A 252 1.70 -10.68 -1.29
N LEU A 253 2.08 -9.57 -0.67
CA LEU A 253 1.11 -8.52 -0.29
C LEU A 253 0.39 -7.91 -1.50
N LEU A 254 1.09 -7.82 -2.64
CA LEU A 254 0.58 -7.20 -3.86
C LEU A 254 -0.27 -8.19 -4.70
N ASP A 255 -0.01 -9.50 -4.59
CA ASP A 255 -0.79 -10.57 -5.22
C ASP A 255 -2.12 -10.88 -4.50
N ASN A 256 -2.33 -10.34 -3.29
CA ASN A 256 -3.60 -10.44 -2.56
C ASN A 256 -4.72 -9.64 -3.26
N LYS A 257 -5.37 -10.24 -4.27
CA LYS A 257 -6.70 -10.00 -4.91
C LYS A 257 -7.23 -8.57 -5.15
N GLY A 258 -6.53 -7.51 -4.78
CA GLY A 258 -6.97 -6.11 -4.91
C GLY A 258 -6.16 -5.29 -5.93
N PHE A 259 -5.16 -5.89 -6.59
CA PHE A 259 -4.27 -5.18 -7.50
C PHE A 259 -4.49 -5.62 -8.96
N GLU A 260 -5.37 -4.92 -9.67
CA GLU A 260 -5.41 -5.01 -11.13
C GLU A 260 -4.29 -4.15 -11.72
N GLN A 261 -3.37 -4.76 -12.47
CA GLN A 261 -2.30 -4.05 -13.19
C GLN A 261 -2.91 -3.12 -14.24
N ASP A 262 -2.50 -1.85 -14.25
CA ASP A 262 -3.01 -0.88 -15.23
C ASP A 262 -2.44 -1.15 -16.64
N ARG A 263 -3.27 -1.79 -17.48
CA ARG A 263 -2.93 -2.15 -18.88
C ARG A 263 -2.66 -0.93 -19.77
N SER A 264 -3.00 0.29 -19.33
CA SER A 264 -2.78 1.51 -20.10
C SER A 264 -1.36 2.07 -19.99
N LEU A 265 -0.54 1.57 -19.05
CA LEU A 265 0.85 2.01 -18.91
C LEU A 265 1.77 1.36 -19.97
N PRO A 266 2.77 2.10 -20.51
CA PRO A 266 3.70 1.56 -21.50
C PRO A 266 4.48 0.33 -20.98
N LYS A 267 4.34 -0.80 -21.69
CA LYS A 267 5.09 -2.04 -21.42
C LYS A 267 6.59 -1.79 -21.51
N LEU A 268 7.34 -2.45 -20.62
CA LEU A 268 8.79 -2.30 -20.53
C LEU A 268 9.44 -2.75 -21.86
N LYS A 269 10.00 -1.82 -22.64
CA LYS A 269 10.90 -2.20 -23.74
C LYS A 269 12.18 -2.77 -23.13
N ARG A 270 12.69 -3.87 -23.70
CA ARG A 270 13.81 -4.72 -23.22
C ARG A 270 15.17 -3.99 -23.03
N LYS A 271 15.22 -2.66 -23.16
CA LYS A 271 16.41 -1.80 -23.11
C LYS A 271 16.30 -0.68 -22.06
N THR A 272 15.57 -0.90 -20.97
CA THR A 272 15.58 0.02 -19.81
C THR A 272 16.39 -0.58 -18.66
N PRO A 273 17.13 0.23 -17.88
CA PRO A 273 17.96 -0.27 -16.80
C PRO A 273 17.12 -1.07 -15.80
N LYS A 274 17.63 -2.23 -15.36
CA LYS A 274 17.03 -3.20 -14.42
C LYS A 274 16.67 -2.64 -13.02
N LYS A 275 16.66 -1.33 -12.80
CA LYS A 275 16.61 -0.71 -11.47
C LYS A 275 15.20 -0.41 -10.93
N VAL A 276 14.13 -0.52 -11.74
CA VAL A 276 12.76 -0.21 -11.27
C VAL A 276 11.78 -1.26 -11.80
N SER A 277 11.10 -1.97 -10.90
CA SER A 277 10.08 -2.97 -11.27
C SER A 277 8.90 -2.33 -12.00
N ALA A 278 8.21 -3.08 -12.86
CA ALA A 278 7.00 -2.60 -13.54
C ALA A 278 5.92 -2.12 -12.55
N LEU A 279 5.87 -2.75 -11.38
CA LEU A 279 4.95 -2.43 -10.29
C LEU A 279 5.29 -1.12 -9.59
N LYS A 280 6.58 -0.85 -9.32
CA LYS A 280 7.00 0.45 -8.78
C LYS A 280 6.62 1.59 -9.73
N ARG A 281 6.79 1.39 -11.05
CA ARG A 281 6.34 2.36 -12.06
C ARG A 281 4.82 2.57 -12.04
N ASP A 282 4.04 1.50 -11.87
CA ASP A 282 2.57 1.60 -11.76
C ASP A 282 2.14 2.36 -10.50
N LEU A 283 2.72 2.03 -9.33
CA LEU A 283 2.48 2.75 -8.09
C LEU A 283 2.88 4.24 -8.20
N ASP A 284 4.05 4.53 -8.76
CA ASP A 284 4.51 5.90 -8.98
C ASP A 284 3.56 6.66 -9.93
N ALA A 285 3.05 6.00 -10.98
CA ALA A 285 2.10 6.59 -11.92
C ALA A 285 0.73 6.87 -11.27
N ARG A 286 0.25 5.95 -10.41
CA ARG A 286 -0.98 6.11 -9.62
C ARG A 286 -0.85 7.26 -8.62
N ALA A 287 0.26 7.32 -7.88
CA ALA A 287 0.54 8.40 -6.93
C ALA A 287 0.61 9.76 -7.63
N LYS A 288 1.25 9.85 -8.81
CA LYS A 288 1.27 11.07 -9.63
C LYS A 288 -0.12 11.46 -10.10
N SER A 289 -0.91 10.51 -10.59
CA SER A 289 -2.29 10.76 -11.03
C SER A 289 -3.21 11.17 -9.87
N GLU A 290 -3.01 10.63 -8.67
CA GLU A 290 -3.71 11.05 -7.46
C GLU A 290 -3.35 12.48 -7.05
N ARG A 291 -2.06 12.82 -7.00
CA ARG A 291 -1.61 14.19 -6.72
C ARG A 291 -2.15 15.18 -7.75
N TYR A 292 -2.15 14.81 -9.03
CA TYR A 292 -2.71 15.60 -10.12
C TYR A 292 -4.22 15.85 -9.94
N ARG A 293 -5.00 14.80 -9.67
CA ARG A 293 -6.44 14.90 -9.40
C ARG A 293 -6.74 15.77 -8.19
N ALA A 294 -5.96 15.63 -7.11
CA ALA A 294 -6.12 16.44 -5.91
C ALA A 294 -5.82 17.92 -6.16
N LEU A 295 -4.76 18.22 -6.92
CA LEU A 295 -4.34 19.60 -7.23
C LEU A 295 -5.41 20.37 -8.03
N PHE A 296 -6.01 19.73 -9.02
CA PHE A 296 -6.97 20.37 -9.93
C PHE A 296 -8.45 20.02 -9.64
N ARG A 297 -8.72 19.21 -8.61
CA ARG A 297 -10.07 18.71 -8.26
C ARG A 297 -10.75 18.04 -9.45
N LEU A 298 -10.06 17.06 -10.04
CA LEU A 298 -10.52 16.32 -11.22
C LEU A 298 -11.22 15.02 -10.82
N PRO A 299 -12.03 14.44 -11.73
CA PRO A 299 -12.72 13.17 -11.51
C PRO A 299 -11.76 12.01 -11.14
N LYS A 300 -12.26 11.02 -10.40
CA LYS A 300 -11.46 9.90 -9.89
C LYS A 300 -10.88 9.03 -11.00
N ASP A 301 -11.50 8.98 -12.15
CA ASP A 301 -11.07 8.23 -13.33
C ASP A 301 -9.98 8.94 -14.16
N GLU A 302 -9.67 10.21 -13.87
CA GLU A 302 -8.67 10.95 -14.64
C GLU A 302 -7.26 10.45 -14.38
N LYS A 303 -6.50 10.18 -15.45
CA LYS A 303 -5.13 9.71 -15.40
C LYS A 303 -4.19 10.73 -16.05
N LEU A 304 -3.12 11.06 -15.35
CA LEU A 304 -2.09 11.96 -15.86
C LEU A 304 -1.27 11.23 -16.94
N ASP A 305 -1.19 11.81 -18.15
CA ASP A 305 -0.34 11.29 -19.23
C ASP A 305 1.09 11.83 -19.10
N GLY A 306 1.22 13.14 -18.87
CA GLY A 306 2.51 13.79 -18.76
C GLY A 306 2.44 15.21 -18.22
N HIS A 307 3.60 15.76 -17.91
CA HIS A 307 3.75 17.16 -17.50
C HIS A 307 5.03 17.75 -18.09
N THR A 308 5.03 19.06 -18.34
CA THR A 308 6.18 19.80 -18.84
C THR A 308 6.25 21.17 -18.18
N GLY A 309 7.45 21.70 -17.97
CA GLY A 309 7.63 23.12 -17.65
C GLY A 309 7.24 23.98 -18.83
N CYS A 310 6.61 25.12 -18.57
CA CYS A 310 6.20 26.09 -19.59
C CYS A 310 5.99 27.48 -18.97
N THR A 311 5.74 28.47 -19.81
CA THR A 311 5.15 29.75 -19.40
C THR A 311 3.73 29.89 -19.95
N LEU A 312 2.85 30.57 -19.22
CA LEU A 312 1.49 30.89 -19.64
C LEU A 312 1.34 32.41 -19.77
N TRP A 313 0.88 32.88 -20.91
CA TRP A 313 0.49 34.29 -21.08
C TRP A 313 -0.81 34.57 -20.31
N THR A 314 -0.79 35.60 -19.47
CA THR A 314 -1.96 36.07 -18.73
C THR A 314 -2.44 37.43 -19.25
N PRO A 315 -3.64 37.52 -19.86
CA PRO A 315 -4.13 38.76 -20.47
C PRO A 315 -4.31 39.92 -19.48
N PHE A 316 -4.66 39.62 -18.23
CA PHE A 316 -4.99 40.62 -17.20
C PHE A 316 -3.79 41.41 -16.66
N ASN A 317 -2.58 40.84 -16.72
CA ASN A 317 -1.35 41.54 -16.34
C ASN A 317 -0.38 41.70 -17.53
N LYS A 318 -0.71 41.15 -18.71
CA LYS A 318 0.09 41.18 -19.94
C LYS A 318 1.52 40.65 -19.74
N MET A 319 1.66 39.55 -19.00
CA MET A 319 2.95 38.93 -18.69
C MET A 319 2.91 37.41 -18.88
N HIS A 320 4.09 36.82 -19.05
CA HIS A 320 4.27 35.37 -19.00
C HIS A 320 4.57 34.90 -17.59
N ILE A 321 3.78 33.94 -17.11
CA ILE A 321 3.95 33.31 -15.81
C ILE A 321 4.66 31.97 -15.97
N LEU A 322 5.74 31.75 -15.22
CA LEU A 322 6.43 30.46 -15.19
C LEU A 322 5.64 29.43 -14.39
N GLY A 323 5.49 28.22 -14.94
CA GLY A 323 4.79 27.14 -14.26
C GLY A 323 4.96 25.78 -14.92
N GLN A 324 4.00 24.91 -14.64
CA GLN A 324 3.95 23.56 -15.17
C GLN A 324 2.60 23.30 -15.83
N MET A 325 2.65 22.78 -17.04
CA MET A 325 1.52 22.26 -17.78
C MET A 325 1.41 20.75 -17.55
N PHE A 326 0.18 20.29 -17.30
CA PHE A 326 -0.19 18.89 -17.11
C PHE A 326 -1.18 18.53 -18.20
N VAL A 327 -0.96 17.37 -18.84
CA VAL A 327 -1.85 16.84 -19.88
C VAL A 327 -2.36 15.48 -19.43
N SER A 328 -3.66 15.32 -19.52
CA SER A 328 -4.40 14.10 -19.21
C SER A 328 -5.35 13.77 -20.35
N THR A 329 -6.09 12.67 -20.22
CA THR A 329 -7.00 12.21 -21.27
C THR A 329 -8.15 13.17 -21.55
N ASN A 330 -8.58 13.96 -20.56
CA ASN A 330 -9.73 14.86 -20.70
C ASN A 330 -9.44 16.32 -20.34
N TYR A 331 -8.28 16.62 -19.76
CA TYR A 331 -7.94 17.95 -19.28
C TYR A 331 -6.50 18.34 -19.61
N ILE A 332 -6.34 19.61 -19.96
CA ILE A 332 -5.07 20.33 -19.91
C ILE A 332 -5.12 21.24 -18.69
N CYS A 333 -4.12 21.18 -17.82
CA CYS A 333 -4.08 22.02 -16.63
C CYS A 333 -2.75 22.75 -16.50
N PHE A 334 -2.77 23.89 -15.83
CA PHE A 334 -1.57 24.66 -15.54
C PHE A 334 -1.58 25.16 -14.09
N THR A 335 -0.41 25.14 -13.47
CA THR A 335 -0.16 25.83 -12.20
C THR A 335 1.13 26.62 -12.30
N SER A 336 1.13 27.84 -11.77
CA SER A 336 2.32 28.65 -11.59
C SER A 336 3.30 27.97 -10.63
N LYS A 337 4.60 28.26 -10.81
CA LYS A 337 5.66 27.80 -9.91
C LYS A 337 5.54 28.45 -8.53
N GLU A 338 5.20 29.72 -8.49
CA GLU A 338 4.81 30.43 -7.27
C GLU A 338 3.39 30.02 -6.90
N GLU A 339 3.17 29.64 -5.64
CA GLU A 339 1.86 29.21 -5.18
C GLU A 339 0.84 30.34 -5.36
N THR A 340 -0.38 29.99 -5.79
CA THR A 340 -1.55 30.90 -5.88
C THR A 340 -1.51 31.99 -6.94
N LEU A 341 -0.37 32.21 -7.62
CA LEU A 341 -0.23 33.25 -8.63
C LEU A 341 -1.17 33.02 -9.83
N CYS A 342 -1.21 31.81 -10.39
CA CYS A 342 -2.17 31.46 -11.43
C CYS A 342 -2.37 29.93 -11.57
N SER A 343 -3.62 29.49 -11.60
CA SER A 343 -4.01 28.12 -11.95
C SER A 343 -5.11 28.13 -13.02
N LEU A 344 -5.05 27.16 -13.93
CA LEU A 344 -5.94 27.06 -15.07
C LEU A 344 -6.30 25.59 -15.36
N ILE A 345 -7.56 25.35 -15.70
CA ILE A 345 -8.08 24.04 -16.10
C ILE A 345 -8.81 24.20 -17.43
N ILE A 346 -8.34 23.53 -18.47
CA ILE A 346 -8.94 23.55 -19.81
C ILE A 346 -9.44 22.13 -20.11
N PRO A 347 -10.75 21.86 -20.01
CA PRO A 347 -11.31 20.59 -20.44
C PRO A 347 -11.13 20.43 -21.96
N LEU A 348 -10.62 19.28 -22.42
CA LEU A 348 -10.39 19.02 -23.84
C LEU A 348 -11.69 19.08 -24.66
N ARG A 349 -12.85 18.80 -24.05
CA ARG A 349 -14.17 18.98 -24.68
C ARG A 349 -14.51 20.42 -25.03
N GLU A 350 -13.87 21.40 -24.39
CA GLU A 350 -14.03 22.83 -24.67
C GLU A 350 -13.04 23.33 -25.72
N VAL A 351 -11.97 22.58 -25.99
CA VAL A 351 -10.93 22.97 -26.96
C VAL A 351 -11.47 22.82 -28.38
N THR A 352 -11.29 23.86 -29.19
CA THR A 352 -11.67 23.88 -30.60
C THR A 352 -10.45 23.80 -31.51
N ILE A 353 -9.38 24.50 -31.16
CA ILE A 353 -8.20 24.65 -32.00
C ILE A 353 -6.95 24.56 -31.12
N VAL A 354 -5.95 23.82 -31.60
CA VAL A 354 -4.60 23.76 -31.02
C VAL A 354 -3.60 24.04 -32.13
N GLU A 355 -2.92 25.17 -32.04
CA GLU A 355 -2.03 25.68 -33.08
C GLU A 355 -0.61 25.89 -32.57
N LYS A 356 0.35 25.65 -33.46
CA LYS A 356 1.74 26.03 -33.25
C LYS A 356 1.84 27.50 -33.64
N ALA A 357 2.19 28.37 -32.70
CA ALA A 357 2.42 29.76 -33.00
C ALA A 357 3.88 29.99 -33.45
N ASP A 358 4.11 31.09 -34.16
CA ASP A 358 5.43 31.44 -34.68
C ASP A 358 6.42 31.61 -33.54
N SER A 359 7.53 30.86 -33.64
CA SER A 359 8.59 30.92 -32.64
C SER A 359 9.45 32.16 -32.90
N SER A 360 9.72 32.93 -31.85
CA SER A 360 10.66 34.06 -31.91
C SER A 360 11.77 33.86 -30.88
N ASN A 361 12.86 34.61 -31.01
CA ASN A 361 13.96 34.59 -30.03
C ASN A 361 13.50 34.95 -28.60
N PHE A 362 12.39 35.69 -28.47
CA PHE A 362 11.82 36.10 -27.18
C PHE A 362 10.73 35.15 -26.68
N LEU A 363 10.15 34.32 -27.56
CA LEU A 363 9.10 33.33 -27.24
C LEU A 363 9.40 32.02 -27.96
N PRO A 364 10.22 31.14 -27.38
CA PRO A 364 10.53 29.85 -27.98
C PRO A 364 9.32 28.92 -27.89
N SER A 365 9.01 28.25 -29.00
CA SER A 365 8.06 27.14 -29.10
C SER A 365 6.64 27.40 -28.55
N PRO A 366 5.93 28.47 -28.98
CA PRO A 366 4.60 28.75 -28.45
C PRO A 366 3.50 27.85 -29.02
N VAL A 367 2.50 27.55 -28.19
CA VAL A 367 1.29 26.80 -28.53
C VAL A 367 0.07 27.62 -28.11
N SER A 368 -0.84 27.83 -29.05
CA SER A 368 -2.12 28.49 -28.84
C SER A 368 -3.22 27.45 -28.69
N ILE A 369 -4.03 27.56 -27.65
CA ILE A 369 -5.18 26.69 -27.40
C ILE A 369 -6.42 27.56 -27.32
N SER A 370 -7.32 27.42 -28.28
CA SER A 370 -8.58 28.15 -28.33
C SER A 370 -9.74 27.25 -27.91
N THR A 371 -10.74 27.85 -27.26
CA THR A 371 -11.89 27.15 -26.69
C THR A 371 -13.21 27.66 -27.24
N LYS A 372 -14.30 26.91 -27.05
CA LYS A 372 -15.65 27.22 -27.55
C LYS A 372 -16.19 28.57 -27.06
N ASN A 373 -15.81 28.98 -25.85
CA ASN A 373 -16.17 30.28 -25.27
C ASN A 373 -15.27 31.43 -25.77
N ARG A 374 -14.51 31.22 -26.86
CA ARG A 374 -13.59 32.20 -27.47
C ARG A 374 -12.44 32.66 -26.57
N MET A 375 -12.12 31.90 -25.51
CA MET A 375 -10.86 32.11 -24.78
C MET A 375 -9.71 31.44 -25.52
N THR A 376 -8.57 32.14 -25.59
CA THR A 376 -7.33 31.65 -26.18
C THR A 376 -6.21 31.69 -25.15
N PHE A 377 -5.54 30.55 -24.96
CA PHE A 377 -4.46 30.35 -24.01
C PHE A 377 -3.15 30.17 -24.76
N LEU A 378 -2.16 31.01 -24.45
CA LEU A 378 -0.85 30.95 -25.08
C LEU A 378 0.18 30.39 -24.10
N PHE A 379 0.68 29.19 -24.40
CA PHE A 379 1.77 28.55 -23.70
C PHE A 379 3.08 28.74 -24.48
N ALA A 380 4.19 28.96 -23.80
CA ALA A 380 5.51 29.07 -24.44
C ALA A 380 6.60 28.33 -23.62
N ASN A 381 7.82 28.31 -24.14
CA ASN A 381 8.98 27.63 -23.53
C ASN A 381 8.74 26.11 -23.32
N LEU A 382 8.08 25.48 -24.29
CA LEU A 382 7.78 24.05 -24.30
C LEU A 382 8.93 23.26 -24.93
N LYS A 383 9.49 22.29 -24.18
CA LYS A 383 10.66 21.50 -24.62
C LYS A 383 10.39 20.67 -25.88
N ASP A 384 9.31 19.89 -25.88
CA ASP A 384 8.94 18.98 -26.96
C ASP A 384 7.59 19.40 -27.59
N ARG A 385 7.53 20.62 -28.12
CA ARG A 385 6.29 21.25 -28.64
C ARG A 385 5.53 20.37 -29.62
N ASP A 386 6.22 19.82 -30.62
CA ASP A 386 5.57 19.07 -31.69
C ASP A 386 4.96 17.76 -31.19
N PHE A 387 5.68 17.06 -30.30
CA PHE A 387 5.15 15.87 -29.63
C PHE A 387 3.93 16.21 -28.76
N LEU A 388 3.99 17.30 -28.00
CA LEU A 388 2.88 17.73 -27.15
C LEU A 388 1.63 18.09 -27.96
N VAL A 389 1.79 18.86 -29.04
CA VAL A 389 0.69 19.23 -29.94
C VAL A 389 0.08 17.97 -30.57
N GLN A 390 0.90 17.03 -31.05
CA GLN A 390 0.41 15.76 -31.57
C GLN A 390 -0.38 14.99 -30.51
N ARG A 391 0.16 14.89 -29.29
CA ARG A 391 -0.46 14.16 -28.18
C ARG A 391 -1.81 14.75 -27.79
N ILE A 392 -1.92 16.08 -27.73
CA ILE A 392 -3.18 16.78 -27.46
C ILE A 392 -4.17 16.53 -28.60
N SER A 393 -3.74 16.61 -29.86
CA SER A 393 -4.58 16.30 -31.03
C SER A 393 -5.14 14.88 -30.99
N ASP A 394 -4.32 13.89 -30.62
CA ASP A 394 -4.76 12.50 -30.46
C ASP A 394 -5.86 12.37 -29.39
N PHE A 395 -5.73 13.10 -28.27
CA PHE A 395 -6.74 13.11 -27.22
C PHE A 395 -8.03 13.83 -27.63
N LEU A 396 -7.94 14.90 -28.43
CA LEU A 396 -9.10 15.59 -28.98
C LEU A 396 -9.90 14.66 -29.89
N GLN A 397 -9.24 13.90 -30.77
CA GLN A 397 -9.88 12.90 -31.63
C GLN A 397 -10.59 11.79 -30.84
N GLN A 398 -9.98 11.32 -29.74
CA GLN A 398 -10.62 10.33 -28.86
C GLN A 398 -11.82 10.91 -28.10
N THR A 399 -11.74 12.16 -27.68
CA THR A 399 -12.80 12.85 -26.93
C THR A 399 -14.02 13.11 -27.82
N THR A 400 -13.82 13.54 -29.07
CA THR A 400 -14.93 13.71 -30.03
C THR A 400 -15.65 12.38 -30.28
N SER A 401 -14.92 11.28 -30.48
CA SER A 401 -15.50 9.96 -30.73
C SER A 401 -16.36 9.45 -29.57
N LYS A 402 -15.94 9.68 -28.31
CA LYS A 402 -16.74 9.34 -27.12
C LYS A 402 -18.06 10.12 -27.04
N ILE A 403 -18.03 11.41 -27.39
CA ILE A 403 -19.22 12.26 -27.37
C ILE A 403 -20.24 11.82 -28.42
N TYR A 404 -19.81 11.40 -29.61
CA TYR A 404 -20.71 10.87 -30.65
C TYR A 404 -21.36 9.55 -30.22
N PHE A 405 -20.61 8.62 -29.62
CA PHE A 405 -21.12 7.34 -29.13
C PHE A 405 -22.15 7.48 -27.99
N GLU A 406 -21.96 8.42 -27.06
CA GLU A 406 -22.95 8.71 -26.00
C GLU A 406 -24.25 9.31 -26.55
N ARG A 407 -24.19 10.01 -27.69
CA ARG A 407 -25.36 10.61 -28.34
C ARG A 407 -26.20 9.60 -29.09
N GLU A 408 -25.59 8.59 -29.70
CA GLU A 408 -26.31 7.51 -30.39
C GLU A 408 -27.01 6.56 -29.40
N THR A 409 -26.41 6.32 -28.24
CA THR A 409 -26.98 5.43 -27.20
C THR A 409 -28.13 6.05 -26.40
N THR A 410 -28.29 7.38 -26.44
CA THR A 410 -29.39 8.11 -25.78
C THR A 410 -30.50 8.55 -26.74
N GLY A 411 -30.38 8.28 -28.04
CA GLY A 411 -31.23 8.84 -29.11
C GLY A 411 -32.35 7.94 -29.67
N SER A 412 -32.68 6.81 -29.05
CA SER A 412 -33.76 5.92 -29.54
C SER A 412 -35.01 6.02 -28.64
N GLY A 413 -35.87 7.00 -28.96
CA GLY A 413 -37.17 7.21 -28.29
C GLY A 413 -37.91 8.47 -28.78
N SER A 414 -38.46 8.41 -29.99
CA SER A 414 -39.81 8.86 -30.44
C SER A 414 -40.53 9.97 -29.61
N LEU A 415 -41.15 11.06 -30.09
CA LEU A 415 -41.86 11.43 -31.34
C LEU A 415 -42.07 12.97 -31.42
N LEU A 416 -42.11 13.48 -32.67
CA LEU A 416 -42.98 14.51 -33.26
C LEU A 416 -43.37 15.79 -32.48
N SER A 417 -43.07 16.96 -33.07
CA SER A 417 -44.07 18.00 -33.39
C SER A 417 -43.41 19.27 -33.97
N SER A 418 -43.60 19.44 -35.28
CA SER A 418 -43.68 20.67 -36.08
C SER A 418 -43.26 22.03 -35.49
N SER A 419 -42.30 22.66 -36.20
CA SER A 419 -42.08 24.12 -36.25
C SER A 419 -43.36 24.90 -36.58
N PRO A 420 -43.37 26.20 -36.23
CA PRO A 420 -43.51 27.17 -37.30
C PRO A 420 -42.47 28.30 -37.21
N GLN A 421 -41.88 28.63 -38.37
CA GLN A 421 -41.21 29.91 -38.60
C GLN A 421 -42.26 31.02 -38.71
N ARG A 422 -41.98 32.23 -38.18
CA ARG A 422 -42.02 33.46 -39.00
C ARG A 422 -41.40 34.67 -38.33
N SER A 423 -40.95 35.53 -39.24
CA SER A 423 -40.22 36.78 -39.21
C SER A 423 -40.98 38.00 -38.66
N SER A 424 -40.18 39.03 -38.35
CA SER A 424 -40.46 40.45 -38.16
C SER A 424 -41.56 41.11 -39.04
N LEU A 425 -42.38 42.00 -38.46
CA LEU A 425 -42.59 43.43 -38.83
C LEU A 425 -43.74 44.09 -38.01
N GLY A 426 -43.54 45.34 -37.57
CA GLY A 426 -44.45 46.50 -37.75
C GLY A 426 -45.82 46.65 -37.04
N SER A 427 -45.92 47.78 -36.30
CA SER A 427 -47.02 48.77 -36.23
C SER A 427 -48.22 48.65 -35.24
N GLU A 428 -48.31 49.70 -34.41
CA GLU A 428 -49.44 50.50 -33.87
C GLU A 428 -50.83 49.90 -33.57
N GLY A 429 -51.40 50.33 -32.43
CA GLY A 429 -52.85 50.30 -32.19
C GLY A 429 -53.28 50.24 -30.72
N SER A 430 -53.78 51.37 -30.22
CA SER A 430 -54.43 51.61 -28.91
C SER A 430 -55.71 50.78 -28.63
N SER A 431 -56.03 50.49 -27.36
CA SER A 431 -57.29 50.89 -26.67
C SER A 431 -57.59 50.07 -25.39
N GLU A 432 -58.34 50.72 -24.49
CA GLU A 432 -58.67 50.42 -23.08
C GLU A 432 -59.75 49.33 -22.88
N GLY A 433 -59.92 48.83 -21.64
CA GLY A 433 -61.24 48.36 -21.16
C GLY A 433 -61.32 47.13 -20.24
N GLU A 434 -61.33 47.39 -18.94
CA GLU A 434 -62.15 46.79 -17.84
C GLU A 434 -62.42 45.27 -17.65
N ARG A 435 -61.93 44.78 -16.50
CA ARG A 435 -62.58 44.05 -15.37
C ARG A 435 -63.72 43.05 -15.65
N GLN A 436 -63.57 41.80 -15.15
CA GLN A 436 -64.42 41.28 -14.05
C GLN A 436 -63.87 40.01 -13.37
N PHE A 437 -64.03 39.97 -12.04
CA PHE A 437 -63.74 38.87 -11.11
C PHE A 437 -64.80 37.76 -11.21
N ASN A 438 -64.42 36.50 -10.97
CA ASN A 438 -65.16 35.61 -10.04
C ASN A 438 -64.31 34.42 -9.59
N LEU A 439 -64.32 34.22 -8.27
CA LEU A 439 -63.71 33.11 -7.52
C LEU A 439 -64.64 31.89 -7.58
N ASN A 440 -64.08 30.69 -7.77
CA ASN A 440 -64.42 29.56 -6.90
C ASN A 440 -63.35 28.46 -6.94
N ASP A 441 -62.89 28.15 -5.74
CA ASP A 441 -61.80 27.25 -5.36
C ASP A 441 -62.02 25.77 -5.72
N ASN A 442 -60.91 25.09 -6.06
CA ASN A 442 -60.51 23.83 -5.42
C ASN A 442 -59.12 23.38 -5.90
N SER A 443 -58.05 23.86 -5.26
CA SER A 443 -56.84 23.06 -4.96
C SER A 443 -55.84 23.86 -4.11
N VAL A 444 -55.41 23.25 -3.01
CA VAL A 444 -54.55 23.83 -1.96
C VAL A 444 -53.14 24.17 -2.49
N PRO A 445 -52.64 25.42 -2.38
CA PRO A 445 -51.25 25.77 -2.70
C PRO A 445 -50.37 25.80 -1.45
N THR A 446 -49.29 25.00 -1.49
CA THR A 446 -48.23 24.91 -0.49
C THR A 446 -47.57 26.27 -0.20
N ALA A 447 -47.50 26.58 1.09
CA ALA A 447 -47.02 27.84 1.65
C ALA A 447 -45.53 28.09 1.43
N THR A 448 -45.15 28.76 0.35
CA THR A 448 -43.84 29.46 0.25
C THR A 448 -43.89 30.82 -0.44
N GLN A 449 -44.99 31.18 -1.11
CA GLN A 449 -45.10 32.47 -1.82
C GLN A 449 -45.63 33.64 -0.98
N ALA A 450 -46.30 33.38 0.16
CA ALA A 450 -47.01 34.41 0.92
C ALA A 450 -46.12 35.28 1.84
N LEU A 451 -44.87 34.90 2.12
CA LEU A 451 -43.99 35.67 3.02
C LEU A 451 -43.13 36.72 2.31
N MET A 452 -42.91 36.61 0.99
CA MET A 452 -42.11 37.59 0.23
C MET A 452 -42.89 38.86 -0.13
N THR A 453 -44.23 38.80 -0.15
CA THR A 453 -45.11 39.93 -0.49
C THR A 453 -45.59 40.72 0.71
N MET A 454 -45.62 40.15 1.92
CA MET A 454 -46.09 40.85 3.13
C MET A 454 -45.08 41.83 3.75
N TYR A 455 -43.80 41.78 3.36
CA TYR A 455 -42.77 42.75 3.81
C TYR A 455 -42.46 43.86 2.80
N ARG A 456 -43.21 43.99 1.70
CA ARG A 456 -43.13 45.15 0.80
C ARG A 456 -44.19 46.20 1.17
N ARG A 457 -44.04 46.82 2.34
CA ARG A 457 -44.59 48.17 2.51
C ARG A 457 -43.63 49.16 1.85
N ARG A 458 -44.10 49.80 0.78
CA ARG A 458 -43.44 50.91 0.10
C ARG A 458 -43.19 52.05 1.09
N SER A 459 -41.93 52.41 1.32
CA SER A 459 -41.48 53.79 1.52
C SER A 459 -40.67 54.19 0.28
N PRO A 460 -40.81 55.43 -0.24
CA PRO A 460 -39.95 55.94 -1.30
C PRO A 460 -38.57 56.27 -0.71
N GLU A 461 -37.50 55.86 -1.38
CA GLU A 461 -36.13 56.39 -1.21
C GLU A 461 -35.38 56.05 0.10
N GLU A 462 -35.55 54.85 0.66
CA GLU A 462 -34.62 54.34 1.68
C GLU A 462 -33.59 53.39 1.06
N PHE A 463 -32.33 53.83 1.04
CA PHE A 463 -31.16 53.04 0.66
C PHE A 463 -31.15 51.72 1.45
N ASN A 464 -31.51 50.59 0.83
CA ASN A 464 -31.45 49.29 1.49
C ASN A 464 -30.00 48.79 1.48
N PRO A 465 -29.28 48.81 2.63
CA PRO A 465 -27.85 48.52 2.66
C PRO A 465 -27.54 47.06 2.29
N LYS A 466 -28.52 46.14 2.41
CA LYS A 466 -28.36 44.74 2.02
C LYS A 466 -28.38 44.58 0.50
N LEU A 467 -29.33 45.23 -0.17
CA LEU A 467 -29.40 45.25 -1.64
C LEU A 467 -28.16 45.93 -2.24
N ALA A 468 -27.71 47.05 -1.65
CA ALA A 468 -26.47 47.71 -2.07
C ALA A 468 -25.25 46.79 -1.90
N LYS A 469 -25.12 46.07 -0.78
CA LYS A 469 -24.04 45.10 -0.56
C LYS A 469 -24.07 43.94 -1.56
N GLU A 470 -25.24 43.37 -1.86
CA GLU A 470 -25.35 42.31 -2.88
C GLU A 470 -25.01 42.84 -4.27
N PHE A 471 -25.48 44.02 -4.65
CA PHE A 471 -25.14 44.65 -5.93
C PHE A 471 -23.62 44.89 -6.06
N LEU A 472 -22.96 45.37 -5.00
CA LEU A 472 -21.50 45.55 -5.01
C LEU A 472 -20.75 44.23 -5.19
N LYS A 473 -21.20 43.14 -4.55
CA LYS A 473 -20.62 41.81 -4.78
C LYS A 473 -20.83 41.38 -6.23
N GLU A 474 -22.03 41.53 -6.78
CA GLU A 474 -22.32 41.15 -8.17
C GLU A 474 -21.44 41.91 -9.16
N GLN A 475 -21.26 43.22 -8.99
CA GLN A 475 -20.40 44.02 -9.84
C GLN A 475 -18.94 43.59 -9.72
N ALA A 476 -18.46 43.31 -8.51
CA ALA A 476 -17.10 42.82 -8.32
C ALA A 476 -16.87 41.46 -9.01
N TRP A 477 -17.85 40.55 -8.96
CA TRP A 477 -17.80 39.27 -9.68
C TRP A 477 -17.91 39.41 -11.19
N LYS A 478 -18.76 40.29 -11.71
CA LYS A 478 -18.85 40.58 -13.15
C LYS A 478 -17.54 41.14 -13.69
N ASN A 479 -16.93 42.09 -12.97
CA ASN A 479 -15.62 42.64 -13.34
C ASN A 479 -14.53 41.56 -13.33
N HIS A 480 -14.53 40.69 -12.30
CA HIS A 480 -13.59 39.59 -12.23
C HIS A 480 -13.76 38.58 -13.37
N ILE A 481 -15.00 38.20 -13.71
CA ILE A 481 -15.29 37.30 -14.83
C ILE A 481 -14.88 37.91 -16.16
N ALA A 482 -15.08 39.22 -16.34
CA ALA A 482 -14.66 39.92 -17.55
C ALA A 482 -13.12 39.94 -17.72
N GLU A 483 -12.37 40.07 -16.62
CA GLU A 483 -10.91 40.15 -16.63
C GLU A 483 -10.23 38.76 -16.64
N TYR A 484 -10.78 37.78 -15.92
CA TYR A 484 -10.18 36.46 -15.68
C TYR A 484 -10.88 35.32 -16.44
N GLY A 485 -11.93 35.61 -17.20
CA GLY A 485 -12.72 34.63 -17.95
C GLY A 485 -13.86 34.00 -17.14
N GLN A 486 -14.71 33.22 -17.81
CA GLN A 486 -15.88 32.58 -17.21
C GLN A 486 -15.78 31.05 -17.24
N GLY A 487 -16.37 30.40 -16.24
CA GLY A 487 -16.53 28.94 -16.19
C GLY A 487 -15.23 28.21 -15.83
N VAL A 488 -15.13 26.95 -16.24
CA VAL A 488 -14.02 26.05 -15.84
C VAL A 488 -12.65 26.55 -16.29
N CYS A 489 -12.59 27.22 -17.44
CA CYS A 489 -11.38 27.79 -18.03
C CYS A 489 -10.98 29.16 -17.46
N MET A 490 -11.67 29.66 -16.43
CA MET A 490 -11.29 30.91 -15.75
C MET A 490 -9.88 30.81 -15.14
N TYR A 491 -9.09 31.87 -15.27
CA TYR A 491 -7.82 32.03 -14.59
C TYR A 491 -8.05 32.20 -13.09
N ARG A 492 -7.56 31.25 -12.28
CA ARG A 492 -7.69 31.28 -10.82
C ARG A 492 -6.45 31.92 -10.21
N THR A 493 -6.63 33.02 -9.51
CA THR A 493 -5.54 33.81 -8.92
C THR A 493 -5.82 34.16 -7.47
N GLU A 494 -4.88 34.82 -6.79
CA GLU A 494 -5.09 35.37 -5.45
C GLU A 494 -6.28 36.36 -5.41
N LYS A 495 -6.50 37.17 -6.45
CA LYS A 495 -7.70 38.01 -6.54
C LYS A 495 -9.00 37.19 -6.53
N THR A 496 -9.01 36.02 -7.15
CA THR A 496 -10.16 35.10 -7.10
C THR A 496 -10.42 34.63 -5.67
N LYS A 497 -9.35 34.34 -4.91
CA LYS A 497 -9.44 34.00 -3.47
C LYS A 497 -10.10 35.11 -2.68
N ASP A 498 -9.57 36.32 -2.81
CA ASP A 498 -10.00 37.48 -2.04
C ASP A 498 -11.46 37.81 -2.34
N LEU A 499 -11.87 37.67 -3.59
CA LEU A 499 -13.24 37.91 -4.02
C LEU A 499 -14.22 36.92 -3.38
N VAL A 500 -13.83 35.66 -3.28
CA VAL A 500 -14.63 34.65 -2.58
C VAL A 500 -14.68 34.93 -1.07
N LEU A 501 -13.57 35.35 -0.46
CA LEU A 501 -13.53 35.74 0.95
C LEU A 501 -14.40 36.96 1.26
N LYS A 502 -14.49 37.92 0.32
CA LYS A 502 -15.42 39.07 0.38
C LYS A 502 -16.89 38.67 0.21
N GLY A 503 -17.15 37.44 -0.25
CA GLY A 503 -18.46 36.83 -0.33
C GLY A 503 -18.96 36.65 -1.76
N ILE A 504 -19.75 35.59 -1.95
CA ILE A 504 -20.36 35.23 -3.23
C ILE A 504 -21.81 35.76 -3.29
N PRO A 505 -22.20 36.50 -4.35
CA PRO A 505 -23.57 36.94 -4.60
C PRO A 505 -24.57 35.79 -4.55
N GLU A 506 -25.78 36.06 -4.06
CA GLU A 506 -26.81 35.01 -3.94
C GLU A 506 -27.16 34.35 -5.28
N ASN A 507 -27.29 35.13 -6.35
CA ASN A 507 -27.65 34.65 -7.68
C ASN A 507 -26.54 33.84 -8.37
N MET A 508 -25.27 34.08 -8.04
CA MET A 508 -24.12 33.37 -8.64
C MET A 508 -23.61 32.21 -7.78
N ARG A 509 -24.12 32.07 -6.54
CA ARG A 509 -23.62 31.11 -5.55
C ARG A 509 -23.61 29.67 -6.05
N GLY A 510 -24.70 29.22 -6.69
CA GLY A 510 -24.80 27.86 -7.20
C GLY A 510 -23.76 27.54 -8.27
N GLU A 511 -23.61 28.43 -9.27
CA GLU A 511 -22.65 28.26 -10.36
C GLU A 511 -21.20 28.30 -9.86
N LEU A 512 -20.85 29.29 -9.04
CA LEU A 512 -19.51 29.44 -8.50
C LEU A 512 -19.14 28.31 -7.53
N TRP A 513 -20.11 27.82 -6.75
CA TRP A 513 -19.90 26.64 -5.92
C TRP A 513 -19.57 25.40 -6.76
N LEU A 514 -20.31 25.15 -7.84
CA LEU A 514 -20.02 24.04 -8.76
C LEU A 514 -18.64 24.17 -9.41
N LEU A 515 -18.27 25.39 -9.79
CA LEU A 515 -16.99 25.69 -10.43
C LEU A 515 -15.80 25.44 -9.49
N PHE A 516 -15.87 25.93 -8.24
CA PHE A 516 -14.75 25.86 -7.31
C PHE A 516 -14.70 24.54 -6.52
N SER A 517 -15.82 23.84 -6.32
CA SER A 517 -15.84 22.52 -5.67
C SER A 517 -15.17 21.43 -6.53
N GLY A 518 -15.12 21.61 -7.85
CA GLY A 518 -14.72 20.57 -8.80
C GLY A 518 -15.89 19.74 -9.33
N GLU A 519 -17.11 19.93 -8.80
CA GLU A 519 -18.32 19.24 -9.27
C GLU A 519 -18.65 19.54 -10.75
N ALA A 520 -18.29 20.74 -11.24
CA ALA A 520 -18.40 21.07 -12.67
C ALA A 520 -17.57 20.13 -13.57
N ASN A 521 -16.50 19.52 -13.04
CA ASN A 521 -15.70 18.54 -13.76
C ASN A 521 -16.36 17.15 -13.76
N SER A 522 -17.08 16.79 -12.68
CA SER A 522 -17.70 15.48 -12.46
C SER A 522 -19.09 15.33 -13.09
N ARG A 523 -19.93 16.38 -13.09
CA ARG A 523 -21.33 16.32 -13.54
C ARG A 523 -21.55 15.97 -15.01
N THR A 524 -20.51 16.00 -15.82
CA THR A 524 -20.60 15.79 -17.27
C THR A 524 -20.43 14.33 -17.71
N ARG A 525 -20.37 13.37 -16.77
CA ARG A 525 -20.24 11.92 -17.09
C ARG A 525 -21.17 10.96 -16.35
N SER A 526 -21.92 11.37 -15.33
CA SER A 526 -22.83 10.46 -14.64
C SER A 526 -24.06 11.15 -14.07
N HIS A 527 -25.22 10.90 -14.66
CA HIS A 527 -26.48 10.85 -13.91
C HIS A 527 -26.46 9.61 -12.99
N LYS A 528 -25.69 9.64 -11.90
CA LYS A 528 -25.83 8.69 -10.78
C LYS A 528 -25.53 9.38 -9.45
N GLN A 529 -26.58 9.44 -8.62
CA GLN A 529 -26.68 9.72 -7.18
C GLN A 529 -25.45 10.34 -6.50
N SER A 530 -25.59 11.60 -6.07
CA SER A 530 -24.77 12.17 -5.00
C SER A 530 -25.63 12.25 -3.73
N GLY A 531 -25.32 11.39 -2.76
CA GLY A 531 -25.87 11.46 -1.41
C GLY A 531 -25.35 12.70 -0.67
N VAL A 532 -26.24 13.34 0.08
CA VAL A 532 -25.93 14.52 0.89
C VAL A 532 -25.37 14.06 2.23
N VAL A 533 -24.13 14.44 2.56
CA VAL A 533 -23.61 14.35 3.93
C VAL A 533 -23.69 15.75 4.55
N ILE A 534 -24.63 15.91 5.48
CA ILE A 534 -24.76 17.10 6.32
C ILE A 534 -23.98 16.83 7.61
N VAL A 535 -22.99 17.65 7.92
CA VAL A 535 -22.36 17.67 9.24
C VAL A 535 -22.90 18.88 10.00
N THR A 536 -23.52 18.63 11.15
CA THR A 536 -24.07 19.64 12.04
C THR A 536 -23.20 19.73 13.29
N THR A 537 -22.72 20.92 13.65
CA THR A 537 -22.13 21.18 14.96
C THR A 537 -22.76 22.45 15.56
N GLY A 538 -23.28 22.33 16.78
CA GLY A 538 -23.67 23.48 17.60
C GLY A 538 -24.87 24.31 17.12
N GLY A 539 -25.85 23.73 16.43
CA GLY A 539 -27.13 24.40 16.13
C GLY A 539 -27.07 25.59 15.16
N LYS A 540 -25.93 25.84 14.50
CA LYS A 540 -25.79 26.84 13.42
C LYS A 540 -25.24 26.18 12.16
N THR A 541 -25.99 26.25 11.08
CA THR A 541 -25.58 25.77 9.75
C THR A 541 -24.56 26.74 9.17
N HIS A 542 -23.27 26.42 9.24
CA HIS A 542 -22.23 27.12 8.51
C HIS A 542 -21.76 26.27 7.32
N GLN A 543 -22.11 26.68 6.10
CA GLN A 543 -21.46 26.14 4.89
C GLN A 543 -20.08 26.79 4.75
N ILE A 544 -19.04 26.12 5.23
CA ILE A 544 -17.65 26.54 5.02
C ILE A 544 -17.27 26.15 3.60
N LEU A 545 -17.15 27.14 2.72
CA LEU A 545 -16.51 26.98 1.42
C LEU A 545 -15.00 26.80 1.64
N VAL A 546 -14.52 25.55 1.67
CA VAL A 546 -13.08 25.27 1.68
C VAL A 546 -12.54 25.51 0.26
N LEU A 547 -12.21 26.77 -0.02
CA LEU A 547 -11.26 27.10 -1.08
C LEU A 547 -9.90 26.53 -0.67
N GLY A 548 -9.63 25.32 -1.12
CA GLY A 548 -8.36 24.64 -0.88
C GLY A 548 -7.31 25.29 -1.76
N PHE A 549 -6.71 26.36 -1.25
CA PHE A 549 -5.32 26.65 -1.58
C PHE A 549 -4.50 25.46 -1.07
N PRO A 550 -3.50 25.00 -1.84
CA PRO A 550 -2.64 23.91 -1.40
C PRO A 550 -2.10 24.26 -0.02
N LYS A 551 -2.51 23.49 1.01
CA LYS A 551 -1.82 23.54 2.29
C LYS A 551 -0.49 22.81 2.13
N PRO A 552 0.59 23.31 2.73
CA PRO A 552 1.87 22.62 2.75
C PRO A 552 1.72 21.25 3.46
N PRO A 553 2.54 20.25 3.11
CA PRO A 553 2.66 19.06 3.92
C PRO A 553 3.18 19.50 5.29
N PHE A 554 2.39 19.30 6.34
CA PHE A 554 2.83 19.56 7.70
C PHE A 554 4.01 18.64 8.03
N VAL A 555 5.12 19.30 8.33
CA VAL A 555 6.09 18.86 9.31
C VAL A 555 5.43 18.97 10.70
N VAL A 556 5.50 17.85 11.41
CA VAL A 556 5.39 17.53 12.86
C VAL A 556 4.40 16.39 13.08
#